data_AF-A0A7J7X6C4-F1
#
_entry.id   AF-A0A7J7X6C4-F1
#
_cell.length_a   1.000
_cell.length_b   1.000
_cell.length_c   1.000
_cell.angle_alpha   90.00
_cell.angle_beta   90.00
_cell.angle_gamma   90.00
#
_symmetry.space_group_name_H-M   'P 1'
#
loop_
_entity.id
_entity.type
_entity.pdbx_description
1 polymer ?
#
loop_
_entity_poly.entity_id
_entity_poly.type
_entity_poly.pdbx_seq_one_letter_code
_entity_poly.pdbx_strand_id
1 'polypeptide(L)'
;MPFFDIQKRLGVDLDRWMTIQSAEQPHKLSSRCHAFEKEWIECSHGIGVIRAEKECKLEYDDFVECLLRQKTMKRLSAIMRQRDKLIKEGKYTPPPHHQGKEDPRP
;
A
#
# COMPACT_ATOMS: atom_id res chain seq x y z
N MET A 1 -24.48 7.69 -17.75
CA MET A 1 -24.97 6.38 -18.18
C MET A 1 -25.61 5.68 -16.99
N PRO A 2 -26.79 5.07 -17.12
CA PRO A 2 -27.45 4.36 -16.01
C PRO A 2 -26.70 3.06 -15.68
N PHE A 3 -26.60 2.73 -14.38
CA PHE A 3 -26.04 1.47 -13.89
C PHE A 3 -27.17 0.49 -13.55
N PHE A 4 -27.40 -0.50 -14.42
CA PHE A 4 -28.39 -1.56 -14.19
C PHE A 4 -27.73 -2.75 -13.49
N ASP A 5 -27.93 -2.87 -12.17
CA ASP A 5 -27.30 -3.90 -11.34
C ASP A 5 -27.96 -5.29 -11.50
N ILE A 6 -27.86 -5.85 -12.71
CA ILE A 6 -28.42 -7.17 -13.06
C ILE A 6 -27.71 -8.28 -12.28
N GLN A 7 -26.40 -8.14 -12.06
CA GLN A 7 -25.60 -9.10 -11.32
C GLN A 7 -26.09 -9.28 -9.88
N LYS A 8 -26.37 -8.18 -9.16
CA LYS A 8 -26.95 -8.27 -7.80
C LYS A 8 -28.34 -8.86 -7.80
N ARG A 9 -29.16 -8.50 -8.80
CA ARG A 9 -30.56 -8.95 -8.88
C ARG A 9 -30.67 -10.45 -9.17
N LEU A 10 -29.79 -10.98 -10.02
CA LEU A 10 -29.78 -12.40 -10.42
C LEU A 10 -28.83 -13.26 -9.57
N GLY A 11 -27.98 -12.65 -8.73
CA GLY A 11 -27.03 -13.37 -7.88
C GLY A 11 -25.87 -14.02 -8.66
N VAL A 12 -25.56 -13.51 -9.86
CA VAL A 12 -24.46 -14.00 -10.69
C VAL A 12 -23.21 -13.15 -10.46
N ASP A 13 -22.04 -13.78 -10.39
CA ASP A 13 -20.74 -13.10 -10.32
C ASP A 13 -20.07 -13.20 -11.70
N LEU A 14 -20.11 -12.11 -12.45
CA LEU A 14 -19.46 -12.02 -13.77
C LEU A 14 -18.08 -11.38 -13.65
N ASP A 15 -17.98 -10.28 -12.91
CA ASP A 15 -16.78 -9.44 -12.81
C ASP A 15 -16.38 -9.07 -11.37
N ARG A 16 -17.19 -9.37 -10.35
CA ARG A 16 -16.96 -8.89 -8.98
C ARG A 16 -15.72 -9.52 -8.35
N TRP A 17 -15.46 -10.78 -8.66
CA TRP A 17 -14.27 -11.51 -8.19
C TRP A 17 -12.94 -10.82 -8.51
N MET A 18 -12.90 -9.96 -9.53
CA MET A 18 -11.68 -9.25 -9.98
C MET A 18 -11.62 -7.78 -9.56
N THR A 19 -12.63 -7.28 -8.82
CA THR A 19 -12.77 -5.84 -8.52
C THR A 19 -11.82 -5.32 -7.44
N ILE A 20 -11.51 -6.14 -6.44
CA ILE A 20 -10.70 -5.78 -5.28
C ILE A 20 -9.51 -6.74 -5.16
N GLN A 21 -8.36 -6.25 -4.68
CA GLN A 21 -7.19 -7.12 -4.49
C GLN A 21 -7.36 -8.03 -3.27
N SER A 22 -8.27 -7.68 -2.37
CA SER A 22 -8.60 -8.46 -1.18
C SER A 22 -9.62 -9.57 -1.41
N ALA A 23 -10.07 -9.79 -2.65
CA ALA A 23 -10.90 -10.93 -3.03
C ALA A 23 -10.13 -12.25 -2.91
N GLU A 24 -10.85 -13.37 -2.98
CA GLU A 24 -10.23 -14.69 -3.00
C GLU A 24 -9.34 -14.83 -4.24
N GLN A 25 -8.03 -14.95 -4.02
CA GLN A 25 -7.05 -15.18 -5.07
C GLN A 25 -6.68 -16.67 -5.16
N PRO A 26 -6.34 -17.18 -6.35
CA PRO A 26 -5.79 -18.52 -6.50
C PRO A 26 -4.61 -18.74 -5.54
N HIS A 27 -4.56 -19.92 -4.91
CA HIS A 27 -3.53 -20.28 -3.92
C HIS A 27 -3.43 -19.36 -2.68
N LYS A 28 -4.48 -18.58 -2.37
CA LYS A 28 -4.52 -17.65 -1.23
C LYS A 28 -3.37 -16.63 -1.25
N LEU A 29 -2.96 -16.21 -2.44
CA LEU A 29 -1.92 -15.21 -2.62
C LEU A 29 -2.45 -13.83 -2.18
N SER A 30 -1.81 -13.25 -1.16
CA SER A 30 -2.15 -11.91 -0.69
C SER A 30 -1.47 -10.83 -1.55
N SER A 31 -2.19 -9.75 -1.87
CA SER A 31 -1.57 -8.57 -2.46
C SER A 31 -0.65 -7.84 -1.47
N ARG A 32 0.26 -7.01 -1.97
CA ARG A 32 1.21 -6.25 -1.12
C ARG A 32 0.51 -5.29 -0.16
N CYS A 33 -0.67 -4.79 -0.54
CA CYS A 33 -1.46 -3.81 0.22
C CYS A 33 -2.79 -4.39 0.73
N HIS A 34 -2.89 -5.72 0.81
CA HIS A 34 -4.11 -6.44 1.18
C HIS A 34 -4.72 -5.94 2.50
N ALA A 35 -3.89 -5.76 3.54
CA ALA A 35 -4.35 -5.31 4.85
C ALA A 35 -4.97 -3.91 4.79
N PHE A 36 -4.28 -2.95 4.17
CA PHE A 36 -4.76 -1.57 4.05
C PHE A 36 -6.02 -1.46 3.20
N GLU A 37 -6.09 -2.20 2.08
CA GLU A 37 -7.29 -2.24 1.25
C GLU A 37 -8.49 -2.83 2.00
N LYS A 38 -8.26 -3.90 2.74
CA LYS A 38 -9.29 -4.55 3.55
C LYS A 38 -9.83 -3.61 4.64
N GLU A 39 -8.95 -2.94 5.40
CA GLU A 39 -9.35 -1.98 6.43
C GLU A 39 -10.15 -0.81 5.84
N TRP A 40 -9.71 -0.28 4.68
CA TRP A 40 -10.43 0.80 4.00
C TRP A 40 -11.82 0.36 3.52
N ILE A 41 -11.95 -0.84 2.93
CA ILE A 41 -13.24 -1.39 2.52
C ILE A 41 -14.15 -1.61 3.73
N GLU A 42 -13.63 -2.20 4.81
CA GLU A 42 -14.40 -2.45 6.04
C GLU A 42 -14.87 -1.15 6.69
N CYS A 43 -14.04 -0.11 6.71
CA CYS A 43 -14.43 1.21 7.20
C CYS A 43 -15.51 1.86 6.32
N SER A 44 -15.32 1.85 4.99
CA SER A 44 -16.19 2.56 4.05
C SER A 44 -17.49 1.82 3.71
N HIS A 45 -17.62 0.57 4.15
CA HIS A 45 -18.78 -0.27 3.86
C HIS A 45 -20.07 0.28 4.49
N GLY A 46 -21.06 0.62 3.67
CA GLY A 46 -22.42 0.98 4.11
C GLY A 46 -22.64 2.43 4.53
N ILE A 47 -21.58 3.24 4.69
CA ILE A 47 -21.70 4.66 5.09
C ILE A 47 -21.90 5.62 3.89
N GLY A 48 -21.63 5.14 2.67
CA GLY A 48 -21.71 5.91 1.43
C GLY A 48 -20.49 6.80 1.19
N VAL A 49 -20.22 7.11 -0.08
CA VAL A 49 -18.96 7.78 -0.51
C VAL A 49 -18.74 9.14 0.17
N ILE A 50 -19.80 9.94 0.32
CA ILE A 50 -19.72 11.31 0.87
C ILE A 50 -19.19 11.30 2.31
N ARG A 51 -19.61 10.32 3.12
CA ARG A 51 -19.15 10.16 4.50
C ARG A 51 -17.81 9.44 4.56
N ALA A 52 -17.63 8.40 3.74
CA ALA A 52 -16.40 7.63 3.68
C ALA A 52 -15.17 8.50 3.37
N GLU A 53 -15.32 9.52 2.52
CA GLU A 53 -14.22 10.45 2.19
C GLU A 53 -13.69 11.22 3.41
N LYS A 54 -14.55 11.46 4.42
CA LYS A 54 -14.18 12.21 5.63
C LYS A 54 -13.87 11.28 6.81
N GLU A 55 -14.70 10.26 7.01
CA GLU A 55 -14.62 9.35 8.16
C GLU A 55 -13.50 8.32 7.99
N CYS A 56 -13.33 7.76 6.78
CA CYS A 56 -12.32 6.72 6.48
C CYS A 56 -11.10 7.28 5.75
N LYS A 57 -10.77 8.54 6.01
CA LYS A 57 -9.70 9.25 5.31
C LYS A 57 -8.32 8.67 5.64
N LEU A 58 -8.12 8.25 6.89
CA LEU A 58 -6.82 7.73 7.35
C LEU A 58 -6.50 6.40 6.65
N GLU A 59 -7.45 5.49 6.63
CA GLU A 59 -7.36 4.18 6.00
C GLU A 59 -7.11 4.31 4.50
N TYR A 60 -7.80 5.27 3.85
CA TYR A 60 -7.57 5.57 2.44
C TYR A 60 -6.18 6.16 2.18
N ASP A 61 -5.74 7.13 2.99
CA ASP A 61 -4.42 7.75 2.84
C ASP A 61 -3.28 6.73 3.03
N ASP A 62 -3.45 5.78 3.95
CA ASP A 62 -2.50 4.69 4.18
C ASP A 62 -2.52 3.66 3.04
N PHE A 63 -3.69 3.33 2.50
CA PHE A 63 -3.80 2.49 1.30
C PHE A 63 -3.11 3.12 0.09
N VAL A 64 -3.32 4.43 -0.15
CA VAL A 64 -2.66 5.17 -1.23
C VAL A 64 -1.14 5.25 -1.02
N GLU A 65 -0.67 5.45 0.22
CA GLU A 65 0.77 5.40 0.53
C GLU A 65 1.31 4.00 0.27
N CYS A 66 0.60 2.94 0.64
CA CYS A 66 1.07 1.58 0.40
C CYS A 66 1.26 1.28 -1.09
N LEU A 67 0.33 1.72 -1.94
CA LEU A 67 0.38 1.54 -3.39
C LEU A 67 1.50 2.36 -4.03
N LEU A 68 1.60 3.65 -3.70
CA LEU A 68 2.49 4.58 -4.40
C LEU A 68 3.85 4.78 -3.72
N ARG A 69 3.97 4.44 -2.43
CA ARG A 69 5.17 4.57 -1.58
C ARG A 69 5.83 5.96 -1.62
N GLN A 70 5.04 7.01 -1.85
CA GLN A 70 5.56 8.37 -2.02
C GLN A 70 6.28 8.89 -0.77
N LYS A 71 5.67 8.72 0.41
CA LYS A 71 6.27 9.15 1.68
C LYS A 71 7.53 8.34 1.97
N THR A 72 7.48 7.03 1.72
CA THR A 72 8.63 6.13 1.85
C THR A 72 9.80 6.57 0.96
N MET A 73 9.58 6.81 -0.33
CA MET A 73 10.63 7.26 -1.27
C MET A 73 11.18 8.64 -0.88
N LYS A 74 10.32 9.58 -0.48
CA LYS A 74 10.75 10.89 0.00
C LYS A 74 11.65 10.77 1.24
N ARG A 75 11.30 9.90 2.19
CA ARG A 75 12.12 9.64 3.38
C ARG A 75 13.48 9.02 3.01
N LEU A 76 13.48 8.01 2.15
CA LEU A 76 14.73 7.36 1.69
C LEU A 76 15.66 8.36 1.00
N SER A 77 15.14 9.18 0.09
CA SER A 77 15.94 10.20 -0.59
C SER A 77 16.52 11.24 0.37
N ALA A 78 15.78 11.66 1.40
CA ALA A 78 16.29 12.56 2.43
C ALA A 78 17.42 11.92 3.26
N ILE A 79 17.27 10.65 3.64
CA ILE A 79 18.31 9.90 4.37
C ILE A 79 19.57 9.76 3.52
N MET A 80 19.43 9.40 2.24
CA MET A 80 20.57 9.26 1.33
C MET A 80 21.31 10.59 1.13
N ARG A 81 20.58 11.70 0.90
CA ARG A 81 21.18 13.03 0.77
C ARG A 81 21.96 13.43 2.01
N GLN A 82 21.42 13.16 3.20
CA GLN A 82 22.10 13.47 4.46
C GLN A 82 23.34 12.58 4.67
N ARG A 83 23.25 11.29 4.37
CA ARG A 83 24.38 10.36 4.39
C ARG A 83 25.50 10.86 3.49
N ASP A 84 25.19 11.19 2.24
CA ASP A 84 26.19 11.64 1.26
C ASP A 84 26.87 12.95 1.68
N LYS A 85 26.11 13.86 2.29
CA LYS A 85 26.66 15.08 2.88
C LYS A 85 27.66 14.75 4.00
N LEU A 86 27.32 13.88 4.93
CA LEU A 86 28.19 13.52 6.05
C LEU A 86 29.44 12.73 5.62
N ILE A 87 29.34 11.92 4.57
CA ILE A 87 30.51 11.25 3.96
C ILE A 87 31.44 12.28 3.33
N LYS A 88 30.91 13.26 2.59
CA LYS A 88 31.70 14.36 2.00
C LYS A 88 32.39 15.21 3.07
N GLU A 89 31.74 15.42 4.21
CA GLU A 89 32.32 16.12 5.37
C GLU A 89 33.31 15.25 6.18
N GLY A 90 33.43 13.94 5.88
CA GLY A 90 34.28 13.00 6.61
C GLY A 90 33.77 12.62 8.01
N LYS A 91 32.55 13.03 8.39
CA LYS A 91 31.96 12.79 9.72
C LYS A 91 31.27 11.44 9.85
N TYR A 92 31.03 10.74 8.74
CA TYR A 92 30.34 9.46 8.73
C TYR A 92 31.04 8.45 7.83
N THR A 93 31.29 7.26 8.38
CA THR A 93 31.83 6.10 7.66
C THR A 93 30.77 4.98 7.62
N PRO A 94 30.43 4.43 6.44
CA PRO A 94 29.44 3.36 6.35
C PRO A 94 29.92 2.09 7.09
N PRO A 95 29.03 1.38 7.79
CA PRO A 95 29.39 0.15 8.50
C PRO A 95 29.72 -1.01 7.52
N PRO A 96 30.46 -2.05 7.96
CA PRO A 96 30.92 -3.15 7.09
C PRO A 96 29.80 -3.93 6.39
N HIS A 97 28.64 -4.08 7.02
CA HIS A 97 27.47 -4.75 6.43
C HIS A 97 26.91 -4.00 5.22
N HIS A 98 26.91 -2.66 5.25
CA HIS A 98 26.56 -1.84 4.09
C HIS A 98 27.67 -1.80 3.02
N GLN A 99 28.81 -2.46 3.24
CA GLN A 99 29.91 -2.60 2.28
C GLN A 99 30.02 -4.03 1.73
N GLY A 100 29.11 -4.95 2.10
CA GLY A 100 29.13 -6.34 1.64
C GLY A 100 30.25 -7.20 2.24
N LYS A 101 30.77 -6.82 3.42
CA LYS A 101 31.80 -7.57 4.15
C LYS A 101 31.24 -8.41 5.29
N GLU A 102 29.92 -8.51 5.41
CA GLU A 102 29.26 -9.38 6.39
C GLU A 102 28.91 -10.73 5.76
N ASP A 103 28.91 -11.78 6.58
CA ASP A 103 28.37 -13.07 6.17
C ASP A 103 26.86 -12.92 5.91
N PRO A 104 26.35 -13.34 4.74
CA PRO A 104 24.94 -13.22 4.43
C PRO A 104 24.12 -14.06 5.41
N ARG A 105 23.04 -13.47 5.91
CA ARG A 105 22.06 -14.20 6.71
C ARG A 105 21.26 -15.14 5.77
N PRO A 106 21.00 -16.41 6.15
CA PRO A 106 20.28 -17.37 5.32
C PRO A 106 18.86 -16.93 4.97
#